data_AF-A0A8C4RAR3-F1
#
_entry.id   AF-A0A8C4RAR3-F1
#
_cell.length_a   1.000
_cell.length_b   1.000
_cell.length_c   1.000
_cell.angle_alpha   90.00
_cell.angle_beta   90.00
_cell.angle_gamma   90.00
#
_symmetry.space_group_name_H-M   'P 1'
#
loop_
_entity.id
_entity.type
_entity.pdbx_description
1 polymer ?
#
loop_
_entity_poly.entity_id
_entity_poly.type
_entity_poly.pdbx_seq_one_letter_code
_entity_poly.pdbx_strand_id
1 'polypeptide(L)'
;MSYRGHRNSRTMIKEAVIWGGFVLSGSDCGHVFVWELDSGRLVKLLEADNHVINCLQPHPSQPVIVTSGIDYDVKLWSPTSPEPEFNSEHADEVVQRNELMGEESRNTVTVPASFMLRLLASFNHGRIEAGTSERGAESRPEPDDDEQ
;
A
#
# COMPACT_ATOMS: atom_id res chain seq x y z
N MET A 1 -7.58 2.09 -23.34
CA MET A 1 -8.15 1.12 -22.39
C MET A 1 -7.20 0.96 -21.21
N SER A 2 -7.68 0.80 -19.98
CA SER A 2 -6.81 0.67 -18.79
C SER A 2 -7.34 -0.40 -17.84
N TYR A 3 -6.47 -1.28 -17.35
CA TYR A 3 -6.78 -2.34 -16.37
C TYR A 3 -6.33 -1.88 -14.97
N ARG A 4 -7.28 -1.78 -14.03
CA ARG A 4 -7.10 -1.11 -12.73
C ARG A 4 -7.45 -2.03 -11.56
N GLY A 5 -7.05 -1.61 -10.36
CA GLY A 5 -7.38 -2.27 -9.09
C GLY A 5 -6.24 -3.08 -8.47
N HIS A 6 -5.26 -3.51 -9.27
CA HIS A 6 -4.02 -4.07 -8.73
C HIS A 6 -3.19 -2.99 -8.04
N ARG A 7 -2.33 -3.40 -7.11
CA ARG A 7 -1.40 -2.51 -6.40
C ARG A 7 0.03 -2.82 -6.80
N ASN A 8 0.79 -1.77 -7.08
CA ASN A 8 2.23 -1.84 -7.25
C ASN A 8 2.89 -0.61 -6.61
N SER A 9 3.25 -0.72 -5.34
CA SER A 9 3.81 0.38 -4.53
C SER A 9 5.15 0.04 -3.91
N ARG A 10 5.41 -1.25 -3.65
CA ARG A 10 6.62 -1.75 -2.98
C ARG A 10 7.57 -2.41 -3.96
N THR A 11 7.05 -2.94 -5.06
CA THR A 11 7.86 -3.57 -6.11
C THR A 11 7.69 -2.83 -7.44
N MET A 12 8.48 -3.21 -8.45
CA MET A 12 8.11 -2.93 -9.83
C MET A 12 7.27 -4.10 -10.31
N ILE A 13 6.14 -3.83 -11.00
CA ILE A 13 5.39 -4.89 -11.68
C ILE A 13 6.36 -5.63 -12.58
N LYS A 14 6.63 -6.89 -12.25
CA LYS A 14 7.58 -7.71 -12.99
C LYS A 14 6.93 -8.29 -14.24
N GLU A 15 5.65 -8.69 -14.19
CA GLU A 15 4.95 -9.28 -15.33
C GLU A 15 3.44 -8.98 -15.35
N ALA A 16 2.97 -8.44 -16.47
CA ALA A 16 1.57 -8.48 -16.90
C ALA A 16 1.54 -9.16 -18.28
N VAL A 17 0.60 -10.07 -18.50
CA VAL A 17 0.57 -10.94 -19.69
C VAL A 17 -0.83 -11.02 -20.27
N ILE A 18 -0.91 -11.12 -21.60
CA ILE A 18 -2.15 -11.41 -22.32
C ILE A 18 -2.21 -12.90 -22.56
N TRP A 19 -3.33 -13.52 -22.19
CA TRP A 19 -3.55 -14.96 -22.37
C TRP A 19 -5.02 -15.24 -22.68
N GLY A 20 -5.29 -15.79 -23.87
CA GLY A 20 -6.62 -16.28 -24.23
C GLY A 20 -7.74 -15.24 -24.21
N GLY A 21 -7.47 -13.96 -24.51
CA GLY A 21 -8.46 -12.88 -24.43
C GLY A 21 -8.58 -12.24 -23.05
N PHE A 22 -7.65 -12.53 -22.14
CA PHE A 22 -7.58 -11.94 -20.82
C PHE A 22 -6.23 -11.23 -20.60
N VAL A 23 -6.23 -10.25 -19.71
CA VAL A 23 -5.02 -9.66 -19.14
C VAL A 23 -4.85 -10.18 -17.73
N LEU A 24 -3.64 -10.63 -17.40
CA LEU A 24 -3.29 -11.15 -16.09
C LEU A 24 -2.17 -10.30 -15.50
N SER A 25 -2.26 -10.01 -14.20
CA SER A 25 -1.20 -9.31 -13.46
C SER A 25 -1.11 -9.83 -12.04
N GLY A 26 0.13 -10.00 -11.54
CA GLY A 26 0.39 -10.07 -10.10
C GLY A 26 0.23 -8.71 -9.43
N SER A 27 0.05 -8.71 -8.11
CA SER A 27 -0.13 -7.51 -7.29
C SER A 27 0.68 -7.61 -5.99
N ASP A 28 1.08 -6.46 -5.44
CA ASP A 28 1.69 -6.31 -4.11
C ASP A 28 0.72 -6.62 -2.96
N CYS A 29 -0.53 -6.97 -3.26
CA CYS A 29 -1.54 -7.36 -2.29
C CYS A 29 -1.76 -8.88 -2.22
N GLY A 30 -0.90 -9.67 -2.87
CA GLY A 30 -0.95 -11.13 -2.82
C GLY A 30 -1.91 -11.78 -3.83
N HIS A 31 -2.54 -10.96 -4.67
CA HIS A 31 -3.58 -11.43 -5.59
C HIS A 31 -3.15 -11.35 -7.05
N VAL A 32 -3.57 -12.32 -7.84
CA VAL A 32 -3.61 -12.24 -9.30
C VAL A 32 -4.93 -11.62 -9.72
N PHE A 33 -4.83 -10.57 -10.52
CA PHE A 33 -5.98 -9.95 -11.18
C PHE A 33 -6.08 -10.48 -12.61
N VAL A 34 -7.30 -10.82 -13.02
CA VAL A 34 -7.62 -11.25 -14.38
C VAL A 34 -8.73 -10.39 -14.92
N TRP A 35 -8.44 -9.63 -15.97
CA TRP A 35 -9.41 -8.79 -16.66
C TRP A 35 -9.74 -9.36 -18.03
N GLU A 36 -10.97 -9.17 -18.47
CA GLU A 36 -11.36 -9.36 -19.86
C GLU A 36 -10.65 -8.31 -20.74
N LEU A 37 -9.98 -8.75 -21.80
CA LEU A 37 -9.14 -7.89 -22.66
C LEU A 37 -9.97 -6.80 -23.34
N ASP A 38 -11.16 -7.14 -23.83
CA ASP A 38 -11.96 -6.22 -24.65
C ASP A 38 -12.76 -5.20 -23.82
N SER A 39 -13.19 -5.56 -22.60
CA SER A 39 -14.00 -4.70 -21.74
C SER A 39 -13.22 -4.06 -20.59
N GLY A 40 -12.05 -4.61 -20.25
CA GLY A 40 -11.26 -4.20 -19.09
C GLY A 40 -11.91 -4.56 -17.76
N ARG A 41 -13.03 -5.30 -17.77
CA ARG A 41 -13.75 -5.72 -16.56
C ARG A 41 -12.93 -6.78 -15.82
N LEU A 42 -12.84 -6.64 -14.50
CA LEU A 42 -12.26 -7.67 -13.63
C LEU A 42 -13.20 -8.88 -13.61
N VAL A 43 -12.69 -10.06 -13.96
CA VAL A 43 -13.48 -11.29 -14.11
C VAL A 43 -13.02 -12.42 -13.19
N LYS A 44 -11.79 -12.34 -12.68
CA LYS A 44 -11.27 -13.28 -11.68
C LYS A 44 -10.27 -12.56 -10.78
N LEU A 45 -10.31 -12.93 -9.52
CA LEU A 45 -9.33 -12.59 -8.51
C LEU A 45 -8.87 -13.90 -7.86
N LEU A 46 -7.55 -14.12 -7.81
CA LEU A 46 -6.96 -15.32 -7.19
C LEU A 46 -6.01 -14.87 -6.08
N GLU A 47 -6.26 -15.30 -4.84
CA GLU A 47 -5.33 -15.10 -3.73
C GLU A 47 -4.20 -16.13 -3.83
N ALA A 48 -3.02 -15.72 -4.29
CA ALA A 48 -1.93 -16.65 -4.60
C ALA A 48 -0.71 -16.52 -3.68
N ASP A 49 -0.60 -15.47 -2.90
CA ASP A 49 0.49 -15.25 -1.95
C ASP A 49 -0.04 -14.37 -0.82
N ASN A 50 0.55 -14.46 0.37
CA ASN A 50 0.15 -13.59 1.49
C ASN A 50 0.69 -12.16 1.34
N HIS A 51 1.68 -11.97 0.46
CA HIS A 51 2.41 -10.72 0.30
C HIS A 51 2.36 -10.21 -1.14
N VAL A 52 3.33 -10.60 -1.97
CA VAL A 52 3.55 -10.01 -3.29
C VAL A 52 3.72 -11.13 -4.29
N ILE A 53 3.02 -11.02 -5.42
CA ILE A 53 3.25 -11.90 -6.56
C ILE A 53 4.26 -11.24 -7.50
N ASN A 54 5.43 -11.87 -7.64
CA ASN A 54 6.53 -11.37 -8.45
C ASN A 54 6.51 -11.91 -9.88
N CYS A 55 6.13 -13.17 -10.08
CA CYS A 55 6.15 -13.77 -11.42
C CYS A 55 4.82 -14.46 -11.68
N LEU A 56 4.37 -14.37 -12.93
CA LEU A 56 3.12 -14.97 -13.39
C LEU A 56 3.31 -15.51 -14.80
N GLN A 57 3.22 -16.82 -14.94
CA GLN A 57 3.46 -17.50 -16.21
C GLN A 57 2.29 -18.43 -16.56
N PRO A 58 1.44 -18.07 -17.53
CA PRO A 58 0.43 -18.97 -18.06
C PRO A 58 1.08 -20.04 -18.94
N HIS A 59 0.53 -21.26 -18.91
CA HIS A 59 0.96 -22.32 -19.80
C HIS A 59 0.54 -22.00 -21.25
N PRO A 60 1.41 -22.26 -22.26
CA PRO A 60 1.15 -21.85 -23.64
C PRO A 60 -0.07 -22.50 -24.30
N SER A 61 -0.51 -23.67 -23.81
CA SER A 61 -1.59 -24.46 -24.44
C SER A 61 -2.63 -25.05 -23.50
N GLN A 62 -2.43 -24.95 -22.18
CA GLN A 62 -3.33 -25.57 -21.19
C GLN A 62 -3.85 -24.48 -20.28
N PRO A 63 -5.08 -24.61 -19.73
CA PRO A 63 -5.68 -23.61 -18.86
C PRO A 63 -5.04 -23.63 -17.47
N VAL A 64 -3.74 -23.34 -17.40
CA VAL A 64 -2.92 -23.48 -16.20
C VAL A 64 -2.04 -22.25 -16.05
N ILE A 65 -1.90 -21.75 -14.82
CA ILE A 65 -1.04 -20.61 -14.50
C ILE A 65 -0.09 -21.01 -13.37
N VAL A 66 1.16 -20.59 -13.47
CA VAL A 66 2.14 -20.71 -12.39
C VAL A 66 2.41 -19.32 -11.82
N THR A 67 2.41 -19.20 -10.51
CA THR A 67 2.72 -17.96 -9.79
C THR A 67 3.82 -18.19 -8.77
N SER A 68 4.67 -17.18 -8.57
CA SER A 68 5.63 -17.15 -7.46
C SER A 68 5.76 -15.74 -6.89
N GLY A 69 5.95 -15.66 -5.58
CA GLY A 69 5.91 -14.41 -4.85
C GLY A 69 7.11 -14.18 -3.94
N ILE A 70 6.86 -13.75 -2.70
CA ILE A 70 7.88 -13.62 -1.64
C ILE A 70 7.78 -14.81 -0.67
N ASP A 71 6.64 -15.52 -0.66
CA ASP A 71 6.50 -16.74 0.12
C ASP A 71 7.45 -17.85 -0.39
N TYR A 72 7.57 -18.93 0.38
CA TYR A 72 8.55 -20.00 0.14
C TYR A 72 8.13 -21.06 -0.88
N ASP A 73 7.04 -20.82 -1.61
CA ASP A 73 6.44 -21.79 -2.53
C ASP A 73 6.17 -21.21 -3.93
N VAL A 74 5.95 -22.13 -4.85
CA VAL A 74 5.46 -21.85 -6.21
C VAL A 74 4.10 -22.52 -6.32
N LYS A 75 3.10 -21.78 -6.79
CA LYS A 75 1.72 -22.27 -6.84
C LYS A 75 1.27 -22.49 -8.28
N LEU A 76 0.55 -23.59 -8.50
CA LEU A 76 -0.05 -23.97 -9.78
C LEU A 76 -1.56 -23.81 -9.68
N TRP A 77 -2.14 -23.13 -10.66
CA TRP A 77 -3.57 -22.84 -10.74
C TRP A 77 -4.16 -23.54 -11.94
N SER A 78 -5.24 -24.29 -11.72
CA SER A 78 -6.03 -24.91 -12.78
C SER A 78 -7.52 -24.80 -12.46
N PRO A 79 -8.40 -24.64 -13.46
CA PRO A 79 -9.84 -24.71 -13.27
C PRO A 79 -10.24 -26.06 -12.65
N THR A 80 -10.95 -26.02 -11.53
CA THR A 80 -11.48 -27.21 -10.85
C THR A 80 -12.99 -27.36 -11.04
N SER A 81 -13.69 -26.26 -11.30
CA SER A 81 -15.13 -26.22 -11.56
C SER A 81 -15.40 -25.76 -12.99
N PRO A 82 -16.40 -26.36 -13.68
CA PRO A 82 -16.86 -25.86 -14.98
C PRO A 82 -17.59 -24.52 -14.87
N GLU A 83 -18.14 -24.21 -13.70
CA GLU A 83 -18.86 -22.95 -13.48
C GLU A 83 -17.88 -21.85 -13.03
N PRO A 84 -17.92 -20.66 -13.66
CA PRO A 84 -17.08 -19.55 -13.29
C PRO A 84 -17.55 -18.96 -11.96
N GLU A 85 -16.81 -19.25 -10.89
CA GLU A 85 -17.02 -18.59 -9.60
C GLU A 85 -16.29 -17.25 -9.59
N PHE A 86 -16.97 -16.14 -9.38
CA PHE A 86 -16.34 -14.84 -9.14
C PHE A 86 -17.14 -14.07 -8.09
N ASN A 87 -16.49 -13.77 -6.97
CA ASN A 87 -17.09 -12.94 -5.92
C ASN A 87 -16.74 -11.47 -6.20
N SER A 88 -17.72 -10.72 -6.72
CA SER A 88 -17.54 -9.32 -7.07
C SER A 88 -17.42 -8.41 -5.84
N GLU A 89 -18.18 -8.67 -4.77
CA GLU A 89 -18.08 -7.89 -3.52
C GLU A 89 -16.67 -7.97 -2.94
N HIS A 90 -16.13 -9.18 -2.82
CA HIS A 90 -14.77 -9.38 -2.33
C HIS A 90 -13.73 -8.72 -3.26
N ALA A 91 -13.95 -8.79 -4.58
CA ALA A 91 -13.05 -8.15 -5.51
C ALA A 91 -13.06 -6.62 -5.36
N ASP A 92 -14.23 -6.01 -5.18
CA ASP A 92 -14.38 -4.57 -4.97
C ASP A 92 -13.73 -4.13 -3.64
N GLU A 93 -13.88 -4.90 -2.57
CA GLU A 93 -13.19 -4.67 -1.29
C GLU A 93 -11.67 -4.66 -1.45
N VAL A 94 -11.11 -5.65 -2.17
CA VAL A 94 -9.66 -5.74 -2.41
C VAL A 94 -9.17 -4.57 -3.26
N VAL A 95 -9.95 -4.17 -4.28
CA VAL A 95 -9.64 -3.02 -5.14
C VAL A 95 -9.65 -1.73 -4.32
N GLN A 96 -10.69 -1.48 -3.53
CA GLN A 96 -10.80 -0.30 -2.69
C GLN A 96 -9.65 -0.23 -1.67
N ARG A 97 -9.31 -1.36 -1.03
CA ARG A 97 -8.16 -1.45 -0.13
C ARG A 97 -6.85 -1.10 -0.85
N ASN A 98 -6.67 -1.57 -2.08
CA ASN A 98 -5.47 -1.28 -2.87
C ASN A 98 -5.36 0.20 -3.24
N GLU A 99 -6.47 0.85 -3.57
CA GLU A 99 -6.52 2.28 -3.87
C GLU A 99 -6.12 3.11 -2.64
N LEU A 100 -6.76 2.87 -1.49
CA LEU A 100 -6.45 3.55 -0.22
C LEU A 100 -4.97 3.40 0.16
N MET A 101 -4.46 2.18 0.08
CA MET A 101 -3.06 1.89 0.41
C MET A 101 -2.07 2.50 -0.58
N GLY A 102 -2.48 2.68 -1.84
CA GLY A 102 -1.71 3.41 -2.85
C GLY A 102 -1.59 4.89 -2.51
N GLU A 103 -2.67 5.51 -2.05
CA GLU A 103 -2.68 6.91 -1.59
C GLU A 103 -1.79 7.13 -0.37
N GLU A 104 -1.86 6.23 0.62
CA GLU A 104 -0.97 6.27 1.79
C GLU A 104 0.50 6.15 1.40
N SER A 105 0.82 5.21 0.50
CA SER A 105 2.20 4.98 0.04
C SER A 105 2.76 6.18 -0.72
N ARG A 106 1.91 6.89 -1.48
CA ARG A 106 2.29 8.07 -2.28
C ARG A 106 2.71 9.26 -1.42
N ASN A 107 2.18 9.38 -0.20
CA ASN A 107 2.51 10.45 0.73
C ASN A 107 3.55 10.04 1.79
N THR A 108 4.04 8.80 1.74
CA THR A 108 5.02 8.29 2.70
C THR A 108 6.44 8.50 2.20
N VAL A 109 7.30 9.10 3.02
CA VAL A 109 8.74 9.25 2.76
C VAL A 109 9.52 8.44 3.77
N THR A 110 10.35 7.50 3.30
CA THR A 110 11.27 6.75 4.17
C THR A 110 12.47 7.63 4.53
N VAL A 111 12.67 7.86 5.83
CA VAL A 111 13.85 8.57 6.37
C VAL A 111 14.52 7.71 7.45
N PRO A 112 15.85 7.83 7.66
CA PRO A 112 16.52 7.15 8.77
C PRO A 112 15.89 7.52 10.11
N ALA A 113 15.70 6.54 11.00
CA ALA A 113 15.10 6.77 12.32
C ALA A 113 15.85 7.87 13.12
N SER A 114 17.16 7.97 12.96
CA SER A 114 17.99 9.01 13.58
C SER A 114 17.61 10.43 13.15
N PHE A 115 17.22 10.61 11.88
CA PHE A 115 16.74 11.90 11.38
C PHE A 115 15.40 12.27 12.02
N MET A 116 14.47 11.31 12.06
CA MET A 116 13.15 11.52 12.67
C MET A 116 13.25 11.81 14.18
N LEU A 117 14.10 11.08 14.91
CA LEU A 117 14.35 11.32 16.33
C LEU A 117 14.94 12.71 16.59
N ARG A 118 15.89 13.16 15.76
CA ARG A 118 16.46 14.53 15.86
C ARG A 118 15.42 15.60 15.54
N LEU A 119 14.60 15.37 14.51
CA LEU A 119 13.52 16.28 14.13
C LEU A 119 12.51 16.42 15.28
N LEU A 120 12.04 15.30 15.84
CA LEU A 120 11.15 15.29 17.02
C LEU A 120 11.79 15.96 18.24
N ALA A 121 13.07 15.73 18.50
CA ALA A 121 13.80 16.37 19.59
C ALA A 121 13.89 17.89 19.43
N SER A 122 14.01 18.40 18.20
CA SER A 122 14.06 19.84 17.92
C SER A 122 12.72 20.54 18.19
N PHE A 123 11.59 19.90 17.90
CA PHE A 123 10.26 20.41 18.25
C PHE A 123 10.02 20.45 19.76
N ASN A 124 10.55 19.46 20.50
CA ASN A 124 10.45 19.45 21.95
C ASN A 124 11.29 20.54 22.63
N HIS A 125 12.48 20.87 22.10
CA HIS A 125 13.27 21.99 22.62
C HIS A 125 12.54 23.32 22.45
N GLY A 126 11.92 23.57 21.29
CA GLY A 126 11.13 24.79 21.06
C GLY A 126 9.92 24.94 21.99
N ARG A 127 9.29 23.82 22.42
CA ARG A 127 8.20 23.84 23.42
C ARG A 127 8.69 24.11 24.84
N ILE A 128 9.90 23.68 25.21
CA ILE A 128 10.47 23.93 26.53
C ILE A 128 10.88 25.40 26.67
N GLU A 129 11.49 25.98 25.64
CA GLU A 129 11.89 27.40 25.63
C GLU A 129 10.69 28.35 25.66
N ALA A 130 9.61 28.04 24.93
CA ALA A 130 8.37 28.82 24.96
C ALA A 130 7.66 28.78 26.32
N GLY A 131 7.68 27.64 27.02
CA GLY A 131 7.06 27.49 28.35
C GLY A 131 7.84 28.16 29.50
N THR A 132 9.14 28.41 29.32
CA THR A 132 9.95 29.13 30.31
C THR A 132 9.83 30.65 30.22
N SER A 133 9.41 31.20 29.08
CA SER A 133 9.24 32.66 28.91
C SER A 133 8.03 33.22 29.67
N GLU A 134 6.99 32.43 29.92
CA GLU A 134 5.78 32.90 30.61
C GLU A 134 5.91 32.92 32.15
N ARG A 135 6.84 32.17 32.75
CA ARG A 135 7.02 32.14 34.22
C ARG A 135 7.97 33.22 34.77
N GLY A 136 8.62 34.00 33.90
CA GLY A 136 9.61 35.02 34.30
C GLY A 136 9.05 36.43 34.49
N ALA A 137 7.75 36.66 34.27
CA ALA A 137 7.17 38.01 34.21
C ALA A 137 6.43 38.47 35.49
N GLU A 138 6.28 37.64 36.52
CA GLU A 138 5.44 37.94 37.70
C GLU A 138 6.21 38.32 39.00
N SER A 139 7.44 38.82 38.91
CA SER A 139 8.12 39.35 40.11
C SER A 139 8.81 40.68 39.82
N ARG A 140 8.04 41.76 39.78
CA ARG A 140 8.56 43.12 39.90
C ARG A 140 8.01 43.71 41.21
N PRO A 141 8.85 44.05 42.20
CA PRO A 141 8.36 44.67 43.43
C PRO A 141 7.93 46.12 43.13
N GLU A 142 6.74 46.48 43.61
CA GLU A 142 6.21 47.86 43.64
C GLU A 142 7.15 48.75 44.47
N PRO A 143 7.41 50.01 44.07
CA PRO A 143 8.20 50.93 44.88
C PRO A 143 7.36 51.46 46.05
N ASP A 144 7.92 51.38 47.27
CA ASP A 144 7.38 52.01 48.47
C ASP A 144 7.35 53.53 48.31
N ASP A 145 6.14 54.10 48.27
CA ASP A 145 5.89 55.52 48.51
C ASP A 145 5.94 55.76 50.02
N ASP A 146 6.95 56.49 50.52
CA ASP A 146 6.87 57.13 51.84
C ASP A 146 7.64 58.47 51.86
N GLU A 147 6.83 59.52 51.76
CA GLU A 147 6.80 60.82 52.44
C GLU A 147 8.08 61.52 52.92
N GLN A 148 8.21 62.79 52.49
CA GLN A 148 8.62 63.94 53.31
C GLN A 148 7.65 65.11 53.10
#